data_AF-A0A4Y9T865-F1
#
_entry.id   AF-A0A4Y9T865-F1
#
_cell.length_a   1.000
_cell.length_b   1.000
_cell.length_c   1.000
_cell.angle_alpha   90.00
_cell.angle_beta   90.00
_cell.angle_gamma   90.00
#
_symmetry.space_group_name_H-M   'P 1'
#
loop_
_entity.id
_entity.type
_entity.pdbx_description
1 polymer ?
#
loop_
_entity_poly.entity_id
_entity_poly.type
_entity_poly.pdbx_seq_one_letter_code
_entity_poly.pdbx_strand_id
1 'polypeptide(L)'
;TPDVLLLPRATVNGYHDHNFLTIHERLTDHLGDRAPIGQVRQRIHRVRAKRVVLATGAHERPLVYGNNDVPGNMLAGAVSTYVRRYGVAPGKKLVLSTNNDHAYRVALDWLDAGLQVVAVADARSNPRGALVEEARAKG
;
A
#
# COMPACT_ATOMS: atom_id res chain seq x y z
N THR A 1 21.86 20.71 -0.27
CA THR A 1 22.22 19.91 -1.46
C THR A 1 21.48 20.47 -2.66
N PRO A 2 22.09 21.39 -3.43
CA PRO A 2 21.41 22.13 -4.50
C PRO A 2 20.98 21.26 -5.71
N ASP A 3 21.50 20.04 -5.84
CA ASP A 3 21.26 19.17 -7.01
C ASP A 3 20.22 18.05 -6.79
N VAL A 4 19.38 18.16 -5.76
CA VAL A 4 18.33 17.16 -5.46
C VAL A 4 16.96 17.81 -5.55
N LEU A 5 16.11 17.28 -6.43
CA LEU A 5 14.72 17.67 -6.56
C LEU A 5 13.80 16.53 -6.09
N LEU A 6 13.03 16.79 -5.05
CA LEU A 6 11.97 15.89 -4.57
C LEU A 6 10.61 16.38 -5.10
N LEU A 7 9.93 15.54 -5.87
CA LEU A 7 8.58 15.80 -6.38
C LEU A 7 7.57 14.89 -5.67
N PRO A 8 6.98 15.31 -4.52
CA PRO A 8 5.92 14.55 -3.88
C PRO A 8 4.67 14.55 -4.76
N ARG A 9 3.84 13.49 -4.69
CA ARG A 9 2.60 13.36 -5.50
C ARG A 9 2.84 13.32 -7.01
N ALA A 10 4.05 12.99 -7.44
CA ALA A 10 4.39 12.76 -8.83
C ALA A 10 4.37 11.27 -9.18
N THR A 11 3.78 10.92 -10.31
CA THR A 11 3.75 9.56 -10.86
C THR A 11 4.56 9.52 -12.14
N VAL A 12 5.59 8.67 -12.20
CA VAL A 12 6.24 8.35 -13.47
C VAL A 12 5.29 7.45 -14.26
N ASN A 13 4.71 7.97 -15.34
CA ASN A 13 3.68 7.27 -16.12
C ASN A 13 4.21 6.67 -17.43
N GLY A 14 5.42 7.04 -17.84
CA GLY A 14 6.07 6.53 -19.05
C GLY A 14 7.56 6.37 -18.87
N TYR A 15 8.09 5.24 -19.35
CA TYR A 15 9.52 4.97 -19.51
C TYR A 15 9.73 4.60 -20.98
N HIS A 16 10.47 5.42 -21.71
CA HIS A 16 10.73 5.27 -23.14
C HIS A 16 12.23 5.18 -23.43
N ASP A 17 12.56 5.09 -24.71
CA ASP A 17 13.90 4.94 -25.22
C ASP A 17 14.90 5.98 -24.67
N HIS A 18 16.12 5.51 -24.48
CA HIS A 18 17.25 6.31 -24.02
C HIS A 18 17.01 7.01 -22.67
N ASN A 19 16.32 6.34 -21.73
CA ASN A 19 15.98 6.86 -20.40
C ASN A 19 15.18 8.17 -20.48
N PHE A 20 14.21 8.22 -21.38
CA PHE A 20 13.24 9.31 -21.41
C PHE A 20 12.03 8.94 -20.58
N LEU A 21 11.77 9.72 -19.53
CA LEU A 21 10.67 9.50 -18.62
C LEU A 21 9.67 10.65 -18.68
N THR A 22 8.40 10.31 -18.62
CA THR A 22 7.32 11.29 -18.40
C THR A 22 6.82 11.16 -16.96
N ILE A 23 6.64 12.30 -16.30
CA ILE A 23 6.21 12.35 -14.91
C ILE A 23 5.01 13.28 -14.79
N HIS A 24 3.92 12.78 -14.23
CA HIS A 24 2.72 13.55 -13.90
C HIS A 24 2.74 13.98 -12.44
N GLU A 25 2.96 15.27 -12.20
CA GLU A 25 2.93 15.88 -10.88
C GLU A 25 1.57 16.53 -10.60
N ARG A 26 0.96 16.17 -9.47
CA ARG A 26 -0.30 16.73 -8.98
C ARG A 26 -0.01 17.80 -7.93
N LEU A 27 -0.01 19.06 -8.35
CA LEU A 27 0.43 20.21 -7.53
C LEU A 27 -0.66 20.66 -6.57
N THR A 28 -1.89 20.85 -7.05
CA THR A 28 -2.98 21.42 -6.23
C THR A 28 -4.22 20.54 -6.15
N ASP A 29 -4.21 19.32 -6.68
CA ASP A 29 -5.35 18.39 -6.63
C ASP A 29 -5.85 18.11 -5.21
N HIS A 30 -4.95 18.15 -4.23
CA HIS A 30 -5.24 17.88 -2.81
C HIS A 30 -5.74 19.13 -2.04
N LEU A 31 -5.75 20.31 -2.68
CA LEU A 31 -6.22 21.56 -2.07
C LEU A 31 -7.71 21.84 -2.37
N GLY A 32 -8.27 21.18 -3.39
CA GLY A 32 -9.68 21.30 -3.77
C GLY A 32 -9.95 20.98 -5.24
N ASP A 33 -11.22 21.14 -5.62
CA ASP A 33 -11.70 20.78 -6.96
C ASP A 33 -11.13 21.68 -8.07
N ARG A 34 -10.74 22.91 -7.74
CA ARG A 34 -10.14 23.88 -8.67
C ARG A 34 -8.78 24.33 -8.16
N ALA A 35 -7.87 24.62 -9.10
CA ALA A 35 -6.59 25.23 -8.73
C ALA A 35 -6.82 26.66 -8.22
N PRO A 36 -6.11 27.09 -7.16
CA PRO A 36 -6.08 28.50 -6.76
C PRO A 36 -5.66 29.41 -7.92
N ILE A 37 -6.15 30.65 -7.91
CA ILE A 37 -5.82 31.64 -8.94
C ILE A 37 -4.30 31.80 -9.04
N GLY A 38 -3.76 31.73 -10.26
CA GLY A 38 -2.33 31.86 -10.54
C GLY A 38 -1.50 30.59 -10.26
N GLN A 39 -2.12 29.49 -9.86
CA GLN A 39 -1.43 28.21 -9.63
C GLN A 39 -1.77 27.17 -10.69
N VAL A 40 -0.78 26.32 -10.99
CA VAL A 40 -0.95 25.20 -11.93
C VAL A 40 -1.54 24.00 -11.19
N ARG A 41 -2.60 23.39 -11.73
CA ARG A 41 -3.20 22.19 -11.13
C ARG A 41 -2.27 20.98 -11.18
N GLN A 42 -1.76 20.70 -12.37
CA GLN A 42 -0.95 19.52 -12.68
C GLN A 42 0.16 19.89 -13.68
N ARG A 43 1.31 19.23 -13.57
CA ARG A 43 2.47 19.46 -14.44
C ARG A 43 2.98 18.15 -15.03
N ILE A 44 3.32 18.16 -16.32
CA ILE A 44 4.03 17.06 -16.97
C ILE A 44 5.50 17.42 -17.09
N HIS A 45 6.37 16.59 -16.54
CA HIS A 45 7.82 16.68 -16.69
C HIS A 45 8.28 15.73 -17.77
N ARG A 46 9.26 16.17 -18.56
CA ARG A 46 9.95 15.37 -19.57
C ARG A 46 11.40 15.26 -19.14
N VAL A 47 11.79 14.12 -18.59
CA VAL A 47 13.10 13.93 -17.97
C VAL A 47 13.93 12.99 -18.83
N ARG A 48 15.13 13.41 -19.23
CA ARG A 48 16.13 12.51 -19.80
C ARG A 48 17.22 12.25 -18.77
N ALA A 49 17.23 11.04 -18.22
CA ALA A 49 18.15 10.67 -17.15
C ALA A 49 19.37 9.92 -17.70
N LYS A 50 20.56 10.18 -17.15
CA LYS A 50 21.75 9.36 -17.47
C LYS A 50 21.59 7.93 -16.96
N ARG A 51 20.97 7.76 -15.78
CA ARG A 51 20.69 6.49 -15.11
C ARG A 51 19.33 6.58 -14.43
N VAL A 52 18.64 5.44 -14.34
CA VAL A 52 17.35 5.31 -13.66
C VAL A 52 17.42 4.14 -12.70
N VAL A 53 16.86 4.32 -11.50
CA VAL A 53 16.66 3.25 -10.52
C VAL A 53 15.16 3.04 -10.39
N LEU A 54 14.68 1.83 -10.63
CA LEU A 54 13.29 1.46 -10.43
C LEU A 54 13.11 0.89 -9.02
N ALA A 55 12.32 1.58 -8.21
CA ALA A 55 11.98 1.19 -6.84
C ALA A 55 10.47 1.33 -6.61
N THR A 56 9.66 0.80 -7.53
CA THR A 56 8.20 0.98 -7.56
C THR A 56 7.43 0.14 -6.54
N GLY A 57 8.13 -0.71 -5.78
CA GLY A 57 7.51 -1.67 -4.87
C GLY A 57 6.77 -2.80 -5.60
N ALA A 58 5.88 -3.47 -4.88
CA ALA A 58 5.03 -4.54 -5.39
C ALA A 58 3.60 -4.37 -4.86
N HIS A 59 2.60 -4.57 -5.72
CA HIS A 59 1.21 -4.61 -5.28
C HIS A 59 0.85 -5.98 -4.73
N GLU A 60 0.13 -5.99 -3.61
CA GLU A 60 -0.48 -7.19 -3.07
C GLU A 60 -1.54 -7.74 -4.04
N ARG A 61 -1.71 -9.06 -4.04
CA ARG A 61 -2.67 -9.75 -4.90
C ARG A 61 -3.73 -10.41 -4.03
N PRO A 62 -5.03 -10.27 -4.37
CA PRO A 62 -6.09 -10.97 -3.65
C PRO A 62 -6.04 -12.47 -3.94
N LEU A 63 -6.61 -13.26 -3.02
CA LEU A 63 -6.89 -14.68 -3.24
C LEU A 63 -8.23 -14.84 -3.98
N VAL A 64 -8.32 -15.86 -4.83
CA VAL A 64 -9.54 -16.19 -5.57
C VAL A 64 -10.31 -17.27 -4.81
N TYR A 65 -11.51 -16.92 -4.33
CA TYR A 65 -12.43 -17.82 -3.65
C TYR A 65 -13.88 -17.32 -3.84
N GLY A 66 -14.88 -18.14 -3.52
CA GLY A 66 -16.29 -17.77 -3.69
C GLY A 66 -16.66 -16.54 -2.85
N ASN A 67 -17.40 -15.58 -3.45
CA ASN A 67 -17.83 -14.33 -2.82
C ASN A 67 -16.65 -13.48 -2.27
N ASN A 68 -15.50 -13.50 -2.94
CA ASN A 68 -14.33 -12.70 -2.56
C ASN A 68 -14.43 -11.21 -2.92
N ASP A 69 -15.58 -10.78 -3.44
CA ASP A 69 -15.90 -9.43 -3.90
C ASP A 69 -16.91 -8.70 -3.00
N VAL A 70 -17.47 -9.38 -1.99
CA VAL A 70 -18.45 -8.76 -1.07
C VAL A 70 -17.81 -7.71 -0.14
N PRO A 71 -18.57 -6.70 0.33
CA PRO A 71 -18.09 -5.73 1.29
C PRO A 71 -17.51 -6.36 2.56
N GLY A 72 -16.37 -5.83 3.01
CA GLY A 72 -15.61 -6.37 4.14
C GLY A 72 -14.40 -7.21 3.70
N ASN A 73 -14.37 -7.71 2.46
CA ASN A 73 -13.15 -8.26 1.88
C ASN A 73 -12.18 -7.13 1.52
N MET A 74 -10.95 -7.23 2.00
CA MET A 74 -9.89 -6.24 1.78
C MET A 74 -8.56 -6.94 1.60
N LEU A 75 -7.65 -6.32 0.84
CA LEU A 75 -6.24 -6.71 0.84
C LEU A 75 -5.65 -6.54 2.23
N ALA A 76 -4.78 -7.47 2.64
CA ALA A 76 -4.28 -7.51 4.01
C ALA A 76 -3.45 -6.25 4.32
N GLY A 77 -2.56 -5.84 3.41
CA GLY A 77 -1.78 -4.61 3.54
C GLY A 77 -2.64 -3.33 3.53
N ALA A 78 -3.81 -3.35 2.88
CA ALA A 78 -4.77 -2.25 2.95
C ALA A 78 -5.34 -2.12 4.36
N VAL A 79 -5.68 -3.23 5.01
CA VAL A 79 -6.15 -3.25 6.40
C VAL A 79 -5.11 -2.65 7.35
N SER A 80 -3.85 -3.09 7.28
CA SER A 80 -2.75 -2.49 8.05
C SER A 80 -2.60 -0.99 7.78
N THR A 81 -2.78 -0.55 6.53
CA THR A 81 -2.71 0.86 6.18
C THR A 81 -3.84 1.65 6.87
N TYR A 82 -5.08 1.16 6.85
CA TYR A 82 -6.20 1.79 7.56
C TYR A 82 -5.92 1.92 9.05
N VAL A 83 -5.49 0.84 9.69
CA VAL A 83 -5.24 0.81 11.14
C VAL A 83 -4.06 1.70 11.51
N ARG A 84 -2.88 1.48 10.92
CA ARG A 84 -1.62 2.12 11.35
C ARG A 84 -1.46 3.55 10.82
N ARG A 85 -1.90 3.83 9.59
CA ARG A 85 -1.69 5.15 8.95
C ARG A 85 -2.85 6.10 9.21
N TYR A 86 -4.08 5.58 9.17
CA TYR A 86 -5.28 6.40 9.26
C TYR A 86 -6.00 6.30 10.61
N GLY A 87 -5.62 5.37 11.49
CA GLY A 87 -6.28 5.18 12.78
C GLY A 87 -7.73 4.69 12.65
N VAL A 88 -8.06 4.04 11.53
CA VAL A 88 -9.40 3.55 11.22
C VAL A 88 -9.42 2.04 11.33
N ALA A 89 -10.40 1.49 12.05
CA ALA A 89 -10.72 0.06 12.05
C ALA A 89 -11.76 -0.23 10.96
N PRO A 90 -11.42 -0.96 9.87
CA PRO A 90 -12.37 -1.32 8.82
C PRO A 90 -13.52 -2.25 9.25
N GLY A 91 -13.47 -2.76 10.49
CA GLY A 91 -14.46 -3.67 11.06
C GLY A 91 -14.19 -3.90 12.55
N LYS A 92 -15.02 -4.74 13.18
CA LYS A 92 -14.89 -5.07 14.62
C LYS A 92 -14.08 -6.35 14.87
N LYS A 93 -14.08 -7.24 13.89
CA LYS A 93 -13.49 -8.59 13.95
C LYS A 93 -12.76 -8.87 12.64
N LEU A 94 -11.58 -9.48 12.73
CA LEU A 94 -10.76 -9.82 11.57
C LEU A 94 -10.70 -11.34 11.37
N VAL A 95 -11.00 -11.80 10.16
CA VAL A 95 -10.53 -13.09 9.66
C VAL A 95 -9.49 -12.81 8.61
N LEU A 96 -8.29 -13.35 8.77
CA LEU A 96 -7.20 -13.22 7.83
C LEU A 96 -7.09 -14.50 7.00
N SER A 97 -7.07 -14.38 5.68
CA SER A 97 -6.69 -15.46 4.76
C SER A 97 -5.36 -15.11 4.10
N THR A 98 -4.37 -16.02 4.15
CA THR A 98 -3.01 -15.75 3.67
C THR A 98 -2.36 -16.98 3.03
N ASN A 99 -1.33 -16.74 2.22
CA ASN A 99 -0.43 -17.75 1.67
C ASN A 99 1.05 -17.45 1.96
N ASN A 100 1.34 -16.45 2.81
CA ASN A 100 2.70 -16.00 3.11
C ASN A 100 2.80 -15.34 4.50
N ASP A 101 4.03 -15.18 4.99
CA ASP A 101 4.29 -14.63 6.33
C ASP A 101 3.97 -13.14 6.47
N HIS A 102 4.08 -12.36 5.39
CA HIS A 102 3.92 -10.90 5.47
C HIS A 102 2.52 -10.51 5.96
N ALA A 103 1.50 -11.27 5.58
CA ALA A 103 0.12 -10.98 5.99
C ALA A 103 -0.12 -11.14 7.49
N TYR A 104 0.70 -11.91 8.22
CA TYR A 104 0.58 -12.02 9.68
C TYR A 104 0.79 -10.68 10.38
N ARG A 105 1.51 -9.75 9.74
CA ARG A 105 1.64 -8.37 10.23
C ARG A 105 0.27 -7.71 10.42
N VAL A 106 -0.71 -8.05 9.61
CA VAL A 106 -2.06 -7.47 9.67
C VAL A 106 -2.81 -7.94 10.92
N ALA A 107 -2.69 -9.23 11.25
CA ALA A 107 -3.25 -9.75 12.49
C ALA A 107 -2.60 -9.08 13.71
N LEU A 108 -1.27 -8.91 13.69
CA LEU A 108 -0.55 -8.21 14.75
C LEU A 108 -0.94 -6.74 14.86
N ASP A 109 -1.05 -6.01 13.73
CA ASP A 109 -1.50 -4.62 13.69
C ASP A 109 -2.91 -4.46 14.25
N TRP A 110 -3.79 -5.44 13.98
CA TRP A 110 -5.15 -5.48 14.48
C TRP A 110 -5.21 -5.72 15.99
N LEU A 111 -4.43 -6.68 16.49
CA LEU A 111 -4.29 -6.97 17.92
C LEU A 111 -3.67 -5.78 18.69
N ASP A 112 -2.64 -5.15 18.12
CA ASP A 112 -1.99 -3.97 18.71
C ASP A 112 -2.95 -2.77 18.80
N ALA A 113 -3.95 -2.70 17.93
CA ALA A 113 -5.04 -1.73 18.01
C ALA A 113 -6.13 -2.11 19.04
N GLY A 114 -5.95 -3.19 19.78
CA GLY A 114 -6.90 -3.69 20.78
C GLY A 114 -8.15 -4.35 20.17
N LEU A 115 -8.10 -4.78 18.91
CA LEU A 115 -9.22 -5.36 18.19
C LEU A 115 -9.12 -6.89 18.13
N GLN A 116 -10.26 -7.55 17.91
CA GLN A 116 -10.33 -9.01 17.91
C GLN A 116 -9.94 -9.61 16.56
N VAL A 117 -8.94 -10.51 16.56
CA VAL A 117 -8.69 -11.47 15.48
C VAL A 117 -9.46 -12.74 15.78
N VAL A 118 -10.29 -13.19 14.83
CA VAL A 118 -11.13 -14.39 14.96
C VAL A 118 -10.39 -15.63 14.48
N ALA A 119 -9.69 -15.53 13.34
CA ALA A 119 -8.93 -16.63 12.77
C ALA A 119 -7.89 -16.13 11.77
N VAL A 120 -6.82 -16.92 11.62
CA VAL A 120 -5.86 -16.83 10.53
C VAL A 120 -5.90 -18.15 9.75
N ALA A 121 -6.45 -18.10 8.53
CA ALA A 121 -6.46 -19.19 7.58
C ALA A 121 -5.23 -19.09 6.68
N ASP A 122 -4.20 -19.86 6.99
CA ASP A 122 -3.00 -19.97 6.15
C ASP A 122 -3.13 -21.16 5.19
N ALA A 123 -2.93 -20.91 3.89
CA ALA A 123 -2.97 -21.93 2.85
C ALA A 123 -1.79 -22.92 2.91
N ARG A 124 -0.73 -22.59 3.66
CA ARG A 124 0.46 -23.44 3.83
C ARG A 124 0.21 -24.48 4.92
N SER A 125 0.71 -25.71 4.72
CA SER A 125 0.50 -26.82 5.65
C SER A 125 1.19 -26.66 7.02
N ASN A 126 2.31 -25.95 7.08
CA ASN A 126 3.08 -25.75 8.31
C ASN A 126 3.76 -24.37 8.29
N PRO A 127 3.00 -23.28 8.47
CA PRO A 127 3.57 -21.94 8.45
C PRO A 127 4.53 -21.75 9.62
N ARG A 128 5.71 -21.21 9.30
CA ARG A 128 6.80 -20.90 10.23
C ARG A 128 7.40 -19.56 9.82
N GLY A 129 7.87 -18.81 10.79
CA GLY A 129 8.51 -17.52 10.56
C GLY A 129 8.28 -16.57 11.72
N ALA A 130 9.08 -15.52 11.81
CA ALA A 130 9.04 -14.60 12.96
C ALA A 130 7.64 -14.03 13.22
N LEU A 131 6.94 -13.57 12.17
CA LEU A 131 5.59 -13.02 12.30
C LEU A 131 4.53 -14.09 12.64
N VAL A 132 4.75 -15.33 12.21
CA VAL A 132 3.85 -16.45 12.54
C VAL A 132 3.97 -16.79 14.01
N GLU A 133 5.19 -16.91 14.52
CA GLU A 133 5.43 -17.21 15.94
C GLU A 133 5.00 -16.06 16.85
N GLU A 134 5.22 -14.81 16.43
CA GLU A 134 4.73 -13.63 17.16
C GLU A 134 3.20 -13.63 17.26
N ALA A 135 2.50 -13.92 16.15
CA ALA A 135 1.05 -14.02 16.16
C ALA A 135 0.57 -15.11 17.10
N ARG A 136 1.15 -16.33 17.04
CA ARG A 136 0.83 -17.42 17.98
C ARG A 136 1.05 -17.04 19.44
N ALA A 137 2.10 -16.27 19.73
CA ALA A 137 2.40 -15.84 21.09
C ALA A 137 1.38 -14.82 21.64
N LYS A 138 0.70 -14.06 20.78
CA LYS A 138 -0.34 -13.10 21.18
C LYS A 138 -1.76 -13.71 21.28
N GLY A 139 -1.90 -14.99 20.94
CA GLY A 139 -3.19 -15.71 20.90
C GLY A 139 -3.92 -15.55 19.57
#